data_AF-A0A8T7KFM0-F1
#
_entry.id   AF-A0A8T7KFM0-F1
#
_cell.length_a   1.000
_cell.length_b   1.000
_cell.length_c   1.000
_cell.angle_alpha   90.00
_cell.angle_beta   90.00
_cell.angle_gamma   90.00
#
_symmetry.space_group_name_H-M   'P 1'
#
loop_
_entity.id
_entity.type
_entity.pdbx_description
1 polymer ?
#
loop_
_entity_poly.entity_id
_entity_poly.type
_entity_poly.pdbx_seq_one_letter_code
_entity_poly.pdbx_strand_id
1 'polypeptide(L)'
;MKSSYRIWRVKRVKEDDLVYTTKANVQIGVYPGRKPESPYDFIVKFKEPDKRERTPAHVHLIVEMYVKHAYNPSLTLKMKDHILVMLSHIKPINSFPPTFQFFKPEHIEPFRDLDKVGEFTTEFLLVVTELMAIQEKTNYPEGSLTESLYKDFGVKDRFSVIQKAVLKRLR
;
A
#
# COMPACT_ATOMS: atom_id res chain seq x y z
N MET A 1 -37.98 -14.21 10.78
CA MET A 1 -36.58 -13.84 10.44
C MET A 1 -36.61 -12.83 9.30
N LYS A 2 -36.51 -11.53 9.61
CA LYS A 2 -36.59 -10.45 8.62
C LYS A 2 -35.18 -10.01 8.21
N SER A 3 -34.89 -10.24 6.93
CA SER A 3 -33.95 -9.55 6.03
C SER A 3 -33.08 -8.43 6.64
N SER A 4 -31.76 -8.64 6.71
CA SER A 4 -30.78 -7.65 7.19
C SER A 4 -29.95 -6.96 6.09
N TYR A 5 -30.24 -7.18 4.81
CA TYR A 5 -29.49 -6.55 3.71
C TYR A 5 -30.35 -5.55 2.95
N ARG A 6 -30.66 -4.41 3.58
CA ARG A 6 -31.23 -3.25 2.87
C ARG A 6 -31.08 -1.95 3.68
N ILE A 7 -29.86 -1.41 3.72
CA ILE A 7 -29.67 0.03 3.99
C ILE A 7 -28.60 0.57 3.04
N TRP A 8 -29.00 0.79 1.78
CA TRP A 8 -28.39 1.81 0.92
C TRP A 8 -28.98 3.17 1.32
N ARG A 9 -28.33 3.91 2.23
CA ARG A 9 -28.62 5.33 2.51
C ARG A 9 -27.36 6.04 3.02
N VAL A 10 -26.79 6.90 2.17
CA VAL A 10 -26.03 8.11 2.51
C VAL A 10 -25.03 7.95 3.68
N LYS A 11 -23.92 7.25 3.46
CA LYS A 11 -22.77 7.36 4.37
C LYS A 11 -22.02 8.64 4.00
N ARG A 12 -22.28 9.71 4.76
CA ARG A 12 -21.29 10.79 4.91
C ARG A 12 -19.97 10.10 5.26
N VAL A 13 -18.91 10.43 4.53
CA VAL A 13 -17.52 10.17 4.93
C VAL A 13 -17.41 10.68 6.37
N LYS A 14 -17.49 9.77 7.34
CA LYS A 14 -17.20 10.04 8.74
C LYS A 14 -15.78 9.53 8.95
N GLU A 15 -15.07 10.14 9.88
CA GLU A 15 -13.68 9.84 10.28
C GLU A 15 -13.36 8.34 10.51
N ASP A 16 -14.37 7.45 10.56
CA ASP A 16 -14.29 6.02 10.86
C ASP A 16 -13.47 5.16 9.87
N ASP A 17 -13.06 5.73 8.74
CA ASP A 17 -12.30 5.03 7.68
C ASP A 17 -10.80 5.44 7.63
N LEU A 18 -10.35 6.34 8.52
CA LEU A 18 -8.95 6.77 8.65
C LEU A 18 -8.14 5.72 9.44
N VAL A 19 -7.12 5.13 8.81
CA VAL A 19 -6.28 4.09 9.44
C VAL A 19 -4.94 4.61 9.94
N TYR A 20 -4.43 5.69 9.33
CA TYR A 20 -3.14 6.25 9.70
C TYR A 20 -3.03 7.72 9.29
N THR A 21 -2.31 8.51 10.08
CA THR A 21 -1.87 9.85 9.68
C THR A 21 -0.36 9.93 9.85
N THR A 22 0.34 10.26 8.77
CA THR A 22 1.80 10.36 8.77
C THR A 22 2.26 11.62 9.52
N LYS A 23 3.56 11.69 9.86
CA LYS A 23 4.16 12.91 10.43
C LYS A 23 4.04 14.13 9.50
N ALA A 24 3.92 13.89 8.19
CA ALA A 24 3.70 14.93 7.17
C ALA A 24 2.21 15.30 6.99
N ASN A 25 1.33 14.90 7.91
CA ASN A 25 -0.12 15.11 7.86
C ASN A 25 -0.81 14.50 6.63
N VAL A 26 -0.22 13.44 6.05
CA VAL A 26 -0.89 12.67 5.00
C VAL A 26 -1.86 11.71 5.68
N GLN A 27 -3.14 11.91 5.40
CA GLN A 27 -4.20 11.04 5.89
C GLN A 27 -4.31 9.81 4.99
N ILE A 28 -4.28 8.62 5.57
CA ILE A 28 -4.41 7.34 4.87
C ILE A 28 -5.64 6.63 5.40
N GLY A 29 -6.60 6.39 4.50
CA GLY A 29 -7.87 5.76 4.81
C GLY A 29 -8.17 4.55 3.93
N VAL A 30 -9.16 3.78 4.35
CA VAL A 30 -9.62 2.57 3.66
C VAL A 30 -11.13 2.59 3.50
N TYR A 31 -11.61 2.22 2.33
CA TYR A 31 -13.04 2.21 2.01
C TYR A 31 -13.48 0.82 1.58
N PRO A 32 -14.71 0.38 1.87
CA PRO A 32 -15.21 -0.90 1.37
C PRO A 32 -15.08 -1.00 -0.15
N GLY A 33 -14.48 -2.09 -0.58
CA GLY A 33 -14.26 -2.41 -1.98
C GLY A 33 -15.49 -3.05 -2.61
N ARG A 34 -15.33 -3.59 -3.82
CA ARG A 34 -16.43 -4.19 -4.61
C ARG A 34 -16.03 -5.50 -5.28
N LYS A 35 -14.83 -5.99 -5.01
CA LYS A 35 -14.36 -7.27 -5.57
C LYS A 35 -15.19 -8.42 -5.00
N PRO A 36 -15.72 -9.31 -5.84
CA PRO A 36 -16.52 -10.45 -5.38
C PRO A 36 -15.70 -11.50 -4.64
N GLU A 37 -14.36 -11.50 -4.77
CA GLU A 37 -13.48 -12.51 -4.20
C GLU A 37 -13.48 -12.53 -2.67
N SER A 38 -13.75 -11.40 -2.01
CA SER A 38 -13.84 -11.33 -0.55
C SER A 38 -14.86 -10.28 -0.08
N PRO A 39 -15.69 -10.57 0.93
CA PRO A 39 -16.58 -9.57 1.55
C PRO A 39 -15.81 -8.49 2.32
N TYR A 40 -14.50 -8.69 2.54
CA TYR A 40 -13.61 -7.76 3.22
C TYR A 40 -12.68 -7.03 2.24
N ASP A 41 -13.01 -7.00 0.94
CA ASP A 41 -12.31 -6.13 -0.02
C ASP A 41 -12.36 -4.68 0.45
N PHE A 42 -11.27 -3.95 0.22
CA PHE A 42 -11.17 -2.53 0.53
C PHE A 42 -10.28 -1.81 -0.47
N ILE A 43 -10.41 -0.49 -0.51
CA ILE A 43 -9.62 0.40 -1.36
C ILE A 43 -8.84 1.33 -0.45
N VAL A 44 -7.52 1.37 -0.63
CA VAL A 44 -6.65 2.33 0.04
C VAL A 44 -6.80 3.71 -0.64
N LYS A 45 -6.87 4.75 0.17
CA LYS A 45 -6.86 6.14 -0.25
C LYS A 45 -5.90 6.94 0.61
N PHE A 46 -5.36 8.00 0.04
CA PHE A 46 -4.57 8.96 0.79
C PHE A 46 -4.90 10.39 0.39
N LYS A 47 -4.74 11.31 1.33
CA LYS A 47 -4.93 12.75 1.12
C LYS A 47 -3.79 13.50 1.79
N GLU A 48 -2.97 14.15 0.97
CA GLU A 48 -1.96 15.09 1.44
C GLU A 48 -2.62 16.43 1.82
N PRO A 49 -1.99 17.25 2.67
CA PRO A 49 -2.49 18.58 3.01
C PRO A 49 -2.83 19.40 1.77
N ASP A 50 -4.03 20.00 1.76
CA ASP A 50 -4.55 20.86 0.68
C ASP A 50 -4.64 20.21 -0.72
N LYS A 51 -4.41 18.91 -0.84
CA LYS A 51 -4.56 18.15 -2.09
C LYS A 51 -5.85 17.34 -2.08
N ARG A 52 -6.28 16.95 -3.29
CA ARG A 52 -7.37 15.99 -3.47
C ARG A 52 -6.96 14.61 -2.98
N GLU A 53 -7.92 13.85 -2.48
CA GLU A 53 -7.72 12.43 -2.16
C GLU A 53 -7.37 11.64 -3.43
N ARG A 54 -6.46 10.67 -3.31
CA ARG A 54 -5.96 9.82 -4.41
C ARG A 54 -5.95 8.35 -3.98
N THR A 55 -5.90 7.46 -4.97
CA THR A 55 -5.67 6.02 -4.76
C THR A 55 -4.20 5.72 -5.10
N PRO A 56 -3.44 5.06 -4.21
CA PRO A 56 -2.09 4.64 -4.54
C PRO A 56 -2.14 3.53 -5.59
N ALA A 57 -1.10 3.45 -6.42
CA ALA A 57 -0.95 2.40 -7.42
C ALA A 57 0.47 1.85 -7.33
N HIS A 58 0.65 0.57 -7.67
CA HIS A 58 1.96 -0.09 -7.62
C HIS A 58 3.03 0.68 -8.40
N VAL A 59 2.68 1.23 -9.55
CA VAL A 59 3.60 2.05 -10.36
C VAL A 59 4.11 3.28 -9.60
N HIS A 60 3.26 3.95 -8.81
CA HIS A 60 3.69 5.12 -8.03
C HIS A 60 4.72 4.71 -6.96
N LEU A 61 4.48 3.59 -6.27
CA LEU A 61 5.41 3.08 -5.25
C LEU A 61 6.74 2.65 -5.86
N ILE A 62 6.72 1.96 -6.99
CA ILE A 62 7.94 1.47 -7.65
C ILE A 62 8.75 2.60 -8.27
N VAL A 63 8.10 3.59 -8.90
CA VAL A 63 8.80 4.78 -9.42
C VAL A 63 9.47 5.53 -8.27
N GLU A 64 8.79 5.71 -7.15
CA GLU A 64 9.35 6.35 -5.97
C GLU A 64 10.56 5.58 -5.42
N MET A 65 10.49 4.25 -5.36
CA MET A 65 11.64 3.42 -4.99
C MET A 65 12.83 3.65 -5.94
N TYR A 66 12.62 3.83 -7.25
CA TYR A 66 13.70 4.16 -8.18
C TYR A 66 14.30 5.55 -7.96
N VAL A 67 13.50 6.55 -7.57
CA VAL A 67 14.01 7.88 -7.19
C VAL A 67 14.92 7.75 -5.96
N LYS A 68 14.48 7.03 -4.93
CA LYS A 68 15.26 6.78 -3.72
C LYS A 68 16.53 5.96 -4.01
N HIS A 69 16.44 4.97 -4.91
CA HIS A 69 17.58 4.17 -5.33
C HIS A 69 18.60 4.98 -6.12
N ALA A 70 18.17 5.93 -6.95
CA ALA A 70 19.10 6.83 -7.65
C ALA A 70 19.89 7.72 -6.66
N TYR A 71 19.28 8.07 -5.53
CA TYR A 71 19.92 8.84 -4.47
C TYR A 71 20.86 7.99 -3.59
N ASN A 72 20.37 6.85 -3.08
CA ASN A 72 21.16 5.93 -2.26
C ASN A 72 20.79 4.47 -2.56
N PRO A 73 21.51 3.81 -3.48
CA PRO A 73 21.23 2.43 -3.88
C PRO A 73 21.28 1.45 -2.69
N SER A 74 22.34 1.53 -1.88
CA SER A 74 22.57 0.59 -0.77
C SER A 74 21.45 0.66 0.27
N LEU A 75 21.06 1.87 0.68
CA LEU A 75 20.01 2.06 1.67
C LEU A 75 18.63 1.67 1.11
N THR A 76 18.36 1.98 -0.15
CA THR A 76 17.10 1.61 -0.79
C THR A 76 16.95 0.10 -0.96
N LEU A 77 18.04 -0.62 -1.25
CA LEU A 77 18.02 -2.09 -1.29
C LEU A 77 17.76 -2.70 0.09
N LYS A 78 18.30 -2.11 1.17
CA LYS A 78 17.96 -2.52 2.55
C LYS A 78 16.48 -2.28 2.87
N MET A 79 15.91 -1.14 2.43
CA MET A 79 14.48 -0.87 2.58
C MET A 79 13.63 -1.86 1.78
N LYS A 80 14.04 -2.20 0.54
CA LYS A 80 13.41 -3.23 -0.28
C LYS A 80 13.42 -4.59 0.42
N ASP A 81 14.55 -4.99 1.05
CA ASP A 81 14.62 -6.24 1.81
C ASP A 81 13.70 -6.22 3.05
N HIS A 82 13.62 -5.09 3.76
CA HIS A 82 12.65 -4.91 4.86
C HIS A 82 11.20 -5.04 4.39
N ILE A 83 10.87 -4.47 3.22
CA ILE A 83 9.54 -4.63 2.60
C ILE A 83 9.29 -6.11 2.26
N LEU A 84 10.26 -6.83 1.71
CA LEU A 84 10.08 -8.26 1.43
C LEU A 84 9.83 -9.08 2.70
N VAL A 85 10.49 -8.75 3.81
CA VAL A 85 10.19 -9.35 5.12
C VAL A 85 8.79 -8.99 5.58
N MET A 86 8.37 -7.73 5.47
CA MET A 86 7.00 -7.32 5.77
C MET A 86 5.97 -8.14 4.98
N LEU A 87 6.16 -8.26 3.66
CA LEU A 87 5.25 -8.96 2.76
C LEU A 87 5.09 -10.45 3.09
N SER A 88 6.13 -11.11 3.61
CA SER A 88 6.04 -12.52 4.02
C SER A 88 5.20 -12.76 5.28
N HIS A 89 4.93 -11.71 6.06
CA HIS A 89 4.08 -11.77 7.25
C HIS A 89 2.61 -11.47 6.97
N ILE A 90 2.29 -10.90 5.80
CA ILE A 90 0.94 -10.44 5.49
C ILE A 90 0.00 -11.60 5.18
N LYS A 91 -1.14 -11.61 5.87
CA LYS A 91 -2.23 -12.57 5.73
C LYS A 91 -3.53 -11.88 5.28
N PRO A 92 -4.44 -12.61 4.62
CA PRO A 92 -5.80 -12.14 4.34
C PRO A 92 -6.52 -11.67 5.61
N ILE A 93 -7.32 -10.60 5.52
CA ILE A 93 -8.17 -10.16 6.64
C ILE A 93 -9.57 -10.78 6.55
N ASN A 94 -10.22 -10.87 7.70
CA ASN A 94 -11.62 -11.30 7.86
C ASN A 94 -12.46 -10.28 8.62
N SER A 95 -12.02 -9.02 8.64
CA SER A 95 -12.67 -7.90 9.30
C SER A 95 -12.36 -6.61 8.54
N PHE A 96 -13.18 -5.57 8.74
CA PHE A 96 -12.96 -4.23 8.20
C PHE A 96 -13.21 -3.20 9.32
N PRO A 97 -12.36 -2.17 9.47
CA PRO A 97 -11.16 -1.86 8.68
C PRO A 97 -9.98 -2.82 8.95
N PRO A 98 -9.00 -2.95 8.03
CA PRO A 98 -7.74 -3.65 8.29
C PRO A 98 -6.93 -3.00 9.42
N THR A 99 -6.17 -3.82 10.13
CA THR A 99 -5.10 -3.39 11.03
C THR A 99 -3.74 -3.72 10.42
N PHE A 100 -2.72 -2.94 10.74
CA PHE A 100 -1.33 -3.31 10.41
C PHE A 100 -0.97 -4.63 11.08
N GLN A 101 -0.31 -5.50 10.32
CA GLN A 101 0.16 -6.81 10.73
C GLN A 101 1.68 -6.80 10.99
N PHE A 102 2.40 -5.84 10.43
CA PHE A 102 3.86 -5.77 10.54
C PHE A 102 4.39 -4.37 10.85
N PHE A 103 3.91 -3.33 10.18
CA PHE A 103 4.42 -1.97 10.31
C PHE A 103 4.38 -1.46 11.75
N LYS A 104 5.48 -0.82 12.15
CA LYS A 104 5.59 -0.05 13.38
C LYS A 104 6.36 1.25 13.08
N PRO A 105 6.12 2.35 13.81
CA PRO A 105 6.80 3.62 13.57
C PRO A 105 8.34 3.51 13.60
N GLU A 106 8.90 2.61 14.41
CA GLU A 106 10.35 2.43 14.54
C GLU A 106 10.98 1.85 13.27
N HIS A 107 10.20 1.19 12.40
CA HIS A 107 10.68 0.64 11.14
C HIS A 107 11.12 1.72 10.14
N ILE A 108 10.73 2.97 10.35
CA ILE A 108 11.08 4.11 9.50
C ILE A 108 12.54 4.56 9.73
N GLU A 109 12.99 4.54 10.99
CA GLU A 109 14.24 5.18 11.42
C GLU A 109 15.49 4.72 10.64
N PRO A 110 15.67 3.43 10.33
CA PRO A 110 16.83 2.98 9.55
C PRO A 110 16.91 3.59 8.15
N PHE A 111 15.79 4.05 7.58
CA PHE A 111 15.70 4.49 6.19
C PHE A 111 15.38 5.98 6.04
N ARG A 112 15.28 6.74 7.15
CA ARG A 112 14.91 8.17 7.16
C ARG A 112 15.72 9.05 6.20
N ASP A 113 16.97 8.68 5.91
CA ASP A 113 17.82 9.42 4.97
C ASP A 113 17.27 9.40 3.53
N LEU A 114 16.45 8.39 3.17
CA LEU A 114 15.78 8.34 1.88
C LEU A 114 14.66 9.38 1.75
N ASP A 115 14.24 10.05 2.83
CA ASP A 115 13.22 11.10 2.78
C ASP A 115 13.77 12.44 2.27
N LYS A 116 15.08 12.51 2.01
CA LYS A 116 15.73 13.66 1.36
C LYS A 116 15.36 13.82 -0.12
N VAL A 117 14.78 12.78 -0.74
CA VAL A 117 14.39 12.78 -2.16
C VAL A 117 13.04 12.11 -2.38
N GLY A 118 12.41 12.46 -3.50
CA GLY A 118 11.14 11.89 -3.95
C GLY A 118 9.92 12.58 -3.36
N GLU A 119 8.73 12.18 -3.81
CA GLU A 119 7.46 12.79 -3.36
C GLU A 119 6.92 12.09 -2.10
N PHE A 120 7.20 10.80 -1.92
CA PHE A 120 6.68 10.04 -0.78
C PHE A 120 7.76 9.74 0.24
N THR A 121 7.42 9.93 1.52
CA THR A 121 8.28 9.54 2.63
C THR A 121 8.37 8.03 2.75
N THR A 122 9.41 7.56 3.44
CA THR A 122 9.61 6.18 3.85
C THR A 122 8.40 5.69 4.65
N GLU A 123 7.90 6.53 5.57
CA GLU A 123 6.69 6.27 6.34
C GLU A 123 5.49 5.96 5.43
N PHE A 124 5.24 6.82 4.44
CA PHE A 124 4.16 6.61 3.48
C PHE A 124 4.35 5.31 2.69
N LEU A 125 5.56 5.06 2.19
CA LEU A 125 5.85 3.87 1.40
C LEU A 125 5.62 2.59 2.20
N LEU A 126 6.09 2.50 3.44
CA LEU A 126 5.90 1.30 4.28
C LEU A 126 4.42 1.06 4.59
N VAL A 127 3.71 2.10 5.05
CA VAL A 127 2.29 2.02 5.40
C VAL A 127 1.42 1.62 4.20
N VAL A 128 1.59 2.30 3.07
CA VAL A 128 0.75 2.07 1.89
C VAL A 128 1.07 0.73 1.24
N THR A 129 2.34 0.32 1.20
CA THR A 129 2.73 -1.00 0.67
C THR A 129 2.11 -2.12 1.48
N GLU A 130 2.09 -2.01 2.81
CA GLU A 130 1.45 -3.00 3.68
C GLU A 130 -0.06 -3.09 3.40
N LEU A 131 -0.77 -1.97 3.36
CA LEU A 131 -2.20 -1.96 3.11
C LEU A 131 -2.54 -2.52 1.72
N MET A 132 -1.75 -2.19 0.69
CA MET A 132 -1.91 -2.75 -0.64
C MET A 132 -1.66 -4.26 -0.68
N ALA A 133 -0.67 -4.76 0.08
CA ALA A 133 -0.41 -6.19 0.21
C ALA A 133 -1.54 -6.91 0.96
N ILE A 134 -2.08 -6.32 2.03
CA ILE A 134 -3.23 -6.85 2.75
C ILE A 134 -4.43 -6.94 1.81
N GLN A 135 -4.71 -5.89 1.03
CA GLN A 135 -5.77 -5.89 0.03
C GLN A 135 -5.57 -7.00 -1.01
N GLU A 136 -4.35 -7.13 -1.54
CA GLU A 136 -4.00 -8.16 -2.51
C GLU A 136 -4.26 -9.56 -1.96
N LYS A 137 -3.71 -9.89 -0.78
CA LYS A 137 -3.88 -11.19 -0.13
C LYS A 137 -5.32 -11.50 0.24
N THR A 138 -6.07 -10.48 0.65
CA THR A 138 -7.49 -10.63 1.03
C THR A 138 -8.37 -11.04 -0.15
N ASN A 139 -8.08 -10.54 -1.35
CA ASN A 139 -8.81 -10.91 -2.56
C ASN A 139 -8.20 -12.10 -3.28
N TYR A 140 -6.89 -12.28 -3.18
CA TYR A 140 -6.12 -13.32 -3.86
C TYR A 140 -5.06 -13.85 -2.88
N PRO A 141 -5.35 -14.92 -2.12
CA PRO A 141 -4.39 -15.49 -1.16
C PRO A 141 -3.05 -15.87 -1.80
N GLU A 142 -3.09 -16.39 -3.03
CA GLU A 142 -1.92 -16.71 -3.86
C GLU A 142 -1.40 -15.50 -4.68
N GLY A 143 -2.01 -14.33 -4.51
CA GLY A 143 -1.59 -13.07 -5.12
C GLY A 143 -0.16 -12.72 -4.70
N SER A 144 0.66 -12.38 -5.69
CA SER A 144 2.09 -12.10 -5.50
C SER A 144 2.58 -10.92 -6.35
N LEU A 145 1.67 -10.08 -6.86
CA LEU A 145 2.07 -8.94 -7.70
C LEU A 145 2.95 -7.99 -6.89
N THR A 146 2.48 -7.57 -5.71
CA THR A 146 3.23 -6.66 -4.84
C THR A 146 4.61 -7.24 -4.50
N GLU A 147 4.68 -8.47 -4.00
CA GLU A 147 5.94 -9.13 -3.65
C GLU A 147 6.88 -9.27 -4.86
N SER A 148 6.35 -9.68 -6.00
CA SER A 148 7.15 -9.91 -7.19
C SER A 148 7.72 -8.62 -7.78
N LEU A 149 7.07 -7.46 -7.58
CA LEU A 149 7.64 -6.16 -7.95
C LEU A 149 8.88 -5.82 -7.10
N TYR A 150 8.80 -6.05 -5.79
CA TYR A 150 9.95 -5.81 -4.88
C TYR A 150 11.06 -6.84 -5.06
N LYS A 151 10.75 -8.10 -5.42
CA LYS A 151 11.78 -9.09 -5.80
C LYS A 151 12.52 -8.70 -7.09
N ASP A 152 11.79 -8.15 -8.05
CA ASP A 152 12.36 -7.74 -9.34
C ASP A 152 13.12 -6.40 -9.24
N PHE A 153 12.78 -5.55 -8.26
CA PHE A 153 13.42 -4.24 -8.05
C PHE A 153 14.91 -4.36 -7.73
N GLY A 154 15.74 -3.64 -8.49
CA GLY A 154 17.20 -3.68 -8.37
C GLY A 154 17.87 -4.95 -8.92
N VAL A 155 17.07 -5.89 -9.46
CA VAL A 155 17.55 -7.13 -10.08
C VAL A 155 17.28 -7.13 -11.58
N LYS A 156 16.05 -6.78 -11.97
CA LYS A 156 15.64 -6.66 -13.37
C LYS A 156 15.79 -5.23 -13.89
N ASP A 157 15.77 -5.12 -15.21
CA ASP A 157 15.69 -3.83 -15.90
C ASP A 157 14.46 -3.02 -15.43
N ARG A 158 14.65 -1.72 -15.26
CA ARG A 158 13.64 -0.80 -14.70
C ARG A 158 12.37 -0.72 -15.55
N PHE A 159 12.47 -0.77 -16.87
CA PHE A 159 11.31 -0.69 -17.75
C PHE A 159 10.44 -1.94 -17.58
N SER A 160 11.06 -3.10 -17.43
CA SER A 160 10.35 -4.36 -17.17
C SER A 160 9.57 -4.33 -15.85
N VAL A 161 10.17 -3.81 -14.78
CA VAL A 161 9.51 -3.70 -13.46
C VAL A 161 8.38 -2.67 -13.50
N ILE A 162 8.60 -1.51 -14.11
CA ILE A 162 7.58 -0.47 -14.26
C ILE A 162 6.41 -0.97 -15.11
N GLN A 163 6.68 -1.65 -16.23
CA GLN A 163 5.65 -2.23 -17.09
C GLN A 163 4.79 -3.24 -16.33
N LYS A 164 5.42 -4.10 -15.53
CA LYS A 164 4.71 -5.04 -14.65
C LYS A 164 3.82 -4.35 -13.62
N ALA A 165 4.26 -3.22 -13.07
CA ALA A 165 3.49 -2.44 -12.09
C ALA A 165 2.25 -1.74 -12.69
N VAL A 166 2.21 -1.55 -14.01
CA VAL A 166 1.08 -0.96 -14.74
C VAL A 166 0.14 -2.03 -15.30
N LEU A 167 0.59 -3.28 -15.41
CA LEU A 167 -0.16 -4.36 -16.03
C LEU A 167 -1.46 -4.62 -15.25
N LYS A 168 -2.57 -4.14 -15.79
CA LYS A 168 -3.90 -4.49 -15.30
C LYS A 168 -4.22 -5.89 -15.81
N ARG A 169 -4.87 -6.70 -14.97
CA ARG A 169 -5.44 -7.99 -15.39
C ARG A 169 -6.24 -7.75 -16.67
N LEU A 170 -5.83 -8.38 -17.77
CA LEU A 170 -6.67 -8.52 -18.95
C LEU A 170 -7.93 -9.24 -18.46
N ARG A 171 -9.07 -8.56 -18.58
CA ARG A 171 -10.37 -9.11 -18.20
C ARG A 171 -10.75 -10.24 -19.15
#